data_AF-A0A091PGK4-F1
#
_entry.id   AF-A0A091PGK4-F1
#
_cell.length_a   1.000
_cell.length_b   1.000
_cell.length_c   1.000
_cell.angle_alpha   90.00
_cell.angle_beta   90.00
_cell.angle_gamma   90.00
#
_symmetry.space_group_name_H-M   'P 1'
#
loop_
_entity.id
_entity.type
_entity.pdbx_description
1 polymer ?
#
loop_
_entity_poly.entity_id
_entity_poly.type
_entity_poly.pdbx_seq_one_letter_code
_entity_poly.pdbx_strand_id
1 'polypeptide(L)'
;LSTIEKDSNGDALWVWCYPSVTAELRSLLLRKCCLTDENKLLHTFVFGQYKRSWFYITTVEVQDSPALKKVTHFSIVLTAKDFNPEKYAAFTRILCRIYLKHGSPVKMMESYIAVLTKGICQSEENGSFLSRDFDARKAYLAGSIKDIVSQFGMETVILYTALMLKKRIVVYHPRIEAVQEFTRTLPALVWHRQDWSILHSYVHLNEEEVEALKACTGYIAGFTDSEVNSRPDLYDVYVNLADSEITVSPVVKEAMAMGKLHKEIGQLIVQSAEDPDKSDSQVIKDISLKTKEILATLASLTEVSDGSEKRTLNSEALKQKRFPPATENFLFHLAAAEQMLKI
;
A
#
# COMPACT_ATOMS: atom_id res chain seq x y z
N LEU A 1 -0.83 -13.44 -15.67
CA LEU A 1 0.20 -14.39 -15.22
C LEU A 1 1.35 -14.33 -16.20
N SER A 2 2.58 -14.16 -15.73
CA SER A 2 3.77 -14.09 -16.59
C SER A 2 4.95 -14.80 -15.96
N THR A 3 5.88 -15.26 -16.79
CA THR A 3 7.14 -15.88 -16.39
C THR A 3 8.31 -15.11 -16.97
N ILE A 4 9.25 -14.76 -16.11
CA ILE A 4 10.51 -14.11 -16.44
C ILE A 4 11.63 -15.03 -15.96
N GLU A 5 12.63 -15.30 -16.79
CA GLU A 5 13.77 -16.15 -16.45
C GLU A 5 15.05 -15.35 -16.50
N LYS A 6 15.98 -15.61 -15.58
CA LYS A 6 17.37 -15.20 -15.69
C LYS A 6 18.18 -16.40 -16.14
N ASP A 7 18.84 -16.29 -17.27
CA ASP A 7 19.65 -17.37 -17.80
C ASP A 7 21.03 -17.44 -17.12
N SER A 8 21.88 -18.35 -17.62
CA SER A 8 23.26 -18.55 -17.15
C SER A 8 24.24 -17.50 -17.69
N ASN A 9 23.83 -16.70 -18.68
CA ASN A 9 24.60 -15.57 -19.19
C ASN A 9 24.32 -14.27 -18.42
N GLY A 10 23.32 -14.27 -17.54
CA GLY A 10 22.91 -13.11 -16.75
C GLY A 10 21.70 -12.37 -17.33
N ASP A 11 21.19 -12.79 -18.50
CA ASP A 11 20.11 -12.10 -19.19
C ASP A 11 18.74 -12.44 -18.60
N ALA A 12 17.96 -11.39 -18.32
CA ALA A 12 16.58 -11.52 -17.87
C ALA A 12 15.61 -11.48 -19.07
N LEU A 13 14.94 -12.59 -19.34
CA LEU A 13 14.08 -12.81 -20.50
C LEU A 13 12.63 -13.00 -20.06
N TRP A 14 11.71 -12.27 -20.69
CA TRP A 14 10.28 -12.54 -20.55
C TRP A 14 9.89 -13.70 -21.48
N VAL A 15 9.68 -14.86 -20.87
CA VAL A 15 9.50 -16.12 -21.60
C VAL A 15 8.05 -16.37 -21.97
N TRP A 16 7.12 -15.97 -21.10
CA TRP A 16 5.72 -16.31 -21.31
C TRP A 16 4.76 -15.36 -20.57
N CYS A 17 3.56 -15.17 -21.13
CA CYS A 17 2.45 -14.51 -20.41
C CYS A 17 1.08 -14.96 -20.91
N TYR A 18 0.12 -14.97 -19.99
CA TYR A 18 -1.30 -15.12 -20.27
C TYR A 18 -2.16 -14.28 -19.30
N PRO A 19 -3.14 -13.52 -19.83
CA PRO A 19 -3.29 -13.13 -21.23
C PRO A 19 -2.09 -12.27 -21.71
N SER A 20 -2.13 -11.78 -22.95
CA SER A 20 -1.14 -10.80 -23.41
C SER A 20 -1.14 -9.55 -22.51
N VAL A 21 0.05 -8.95 -22.36
CA VAL A 21 0.25 -7.70 -21.62
C VAL A 21 0.70 -6.60 -22.57
N THR A 22 0.45 -5.34 -22.22
CA THR A 22 0.97 -4.19 -22.98
C THR A 22 2.49 -4.09 -22.86
N ALA A 23 3.15 -3.47 -23.84
CA ALA A 23 4.59 -3.24 -23.79
C ALA A 23 5.02 -2.42 -22.57
N GLU A 24 4.22 -1.40 -22.23
CA GLU A 24 4.38 -0.56 -21.04
C GLU A 24 4.40 -1.41 -19.75
N LEU A 25 3.36 -2.24 -19.54
CA LEU A 25 3.26 -3.07 -18.35
C LEU A 25 4.38 -4.13 -18.31
N ARG A 26 4.76 -4.69 -19.46
CA ARG A 26 5.89 -5.63 -19.56
C ARG A 26 7.21 -4.98 -19.12
N SER A 27 7.50 -3.77 -19.61
CA SER A 27 8.70 -3.01 -19.25
C SER A 27 8.74 -2.73 -17.74
N LEU A 28 7.64 -2.24 -17.18
CA LEU A 28 7.50 -2.02 -15.75
C LEU A 28 7.80 -3.31 -14.96
N LEU A 29 7.13 -4.42 -15.28
CA LEU A 29 7.26 -5.67 -14.54
C LEU A 29 8.68 -6.28 -14.64
N LEU A 30 9.38 -6.08 -15.76
CA LEU A 30 10.79 -6.48 -15.91
C LEU A 30 11.71 -5.67 -14.98
N ARG A 31 11.44 -4.39 -14.74
CA ARG A 31 12.18 -3.59 -13.75
C ARG A 31 11.80 -3.95 -12.31
N LYS A 32 10.54 -4.31 -12.08
CA LYS A 32 10.04 -4.72 -10.75
C LYS A 32 10.52 -6.11 -10.36
N CYS A 33 10.76 -6.99 -11.32
CA CYS A 33 11.39 -8.28 -11.04
C CYS A 33 12.88 -8.06 -10.77
N CYS A 34 13.37 -8.57 -9.64
CA CYS A 34 14.74 -8.33 -9.16
C CYS A 34 15.82 -9.06 -9.98
N LEU A 35 15.51 -9.52 -11.19
CA LEU A 35 16.38 -10.35 -12.03
C LEU A 35 17.31 -9.52 -12.93
N THR A 36 16.93 -8.28 -13.25
CA THR A 36 17.63 -7.41 -14.20
C THR A 36 18.83 -6.68 -13.62
N ASP A 37 19.00 -6.69 -12.30
CA ASP A 37 20.02 -5.89 -11.60
C ASP A 37 21.01 -6.82 -10.90
N GLU A 38 22.19 -7.01 -11.48
CA GLU A 38 23.15 -8.05 -11.08
C GLU A 38 23.70 -7.91 -9.65
N ASN A 39 23.62 -6.71 -9.06
CA ASN A 39 24.19 -6.39 -7.75
C ASN A 39 23.14 -6.15 -6.65
N LYS A 40 21.85 -6.39 -6.94
CA LYS A 40 20.79 -6.22 -5.93
C LYS A 40 20.46 -7.54 -5.24
N LEU A 41 20.20 -7.43 -3.94
CA LEU A 41 19.58 -8.50 -3.16
C LEU A 41 18.30 -8.98 -3.86
N LEU A 42 18.20 -10.28 -4.06
CA LEU A 42 17.00 -10.88 -4.60
C LEU A 42 15.90 -10.84 -3.55
N HIS A 43 14.77 -10.24 -3.91
CA HIS A 43 13.60 -10.20 -3.05
C HIS A 43 12.65 -11.33 -3.43
N THR A 44 12.37 -12.21 -2.47
CA THR A 44 11.57 -13.43 -2.69
C THR A 44 10.15 -13.11 -3.12
N PHE A 45 9.54 -12.06 -2.53
CA PHE A 45 8.18 -11.65 -2.84
C PHE A 45 8.07 -10.14 -2.78
N VAL A 46 7.58 -9.52 -3.86
CA VAL A 46 7.30 -8.09 -3.93
C VAL A 46 5.92 -7.85 -4.52
N PHE A 47 5.27 -6.78 -4.08
CA PHE A 47 3.98 -6.36 -4.60
C PHE A 47 3.88 -4.83 -4.70
N GLY A 48 3.00 -4.38 -5.58
CA GLY A 48 2.76 -2.97 -5.78
C GLY A 48 1.59 -2.73 -6.73
N GLN A 49 1.35 -1.45 -7.02
CA GLN A 49 0.22 -1.02 -7.83
C GLN A 49 0.69 -0.12 -8.96
N TYR A 50 0.18 -0.37 -10.16
CA TYR A 50 0.33 0.53 -11.31
C TYR A 50 -1.00 0.71 -12.02
N LYS A 51 -1.44 1.97 -12.17
CA LYS A 51 -2.71 2.34 -12.83
C LYS A 51 -3.91 1.47 -12.39
N ARG A 52 -4.14 1.32 -11.08
CA ARG A 52 -5.22 0.50 -10.49
C ARG A 52 -5.16 -0.99 -10.81
N SER A 53 -3.98 -1.50 -11.15
CA SER A 53 -3.70 -2.93 -11.24
C SER A 53 -2.62 -3.29 -10.24
N TRP A 54 -2.89 -4.30 -9.43
CA TRP A 54 -1.91 -4.86 -8.52
C TRP A 54 -1.01 -5.83 -9.27
N PHE A 55 0.27 -5.84 -8.93
CA PHE A 55 1.21 -6.88 -9.33
C PHE A 55 1.80 -7.55 -8.10
N TYR A 56 2.07 -8.85 -8.23
CA TYR A 56 2.66 -9.70 -7.21
C TYR A 56 3.71 -10.55 -7.89
N ILE A 57 4.96 -10.46 -7.44
CA ILE A 57 6.10 -11.12 -8.07
C ILE A 57 6.76 -11.99 -7.04
N THR A 58 6.84 -13.29 -7.31
CA THR A 58 7.66 -14.22 -6.52
C THR A 58 8.86 -14.62 -7.35
N THR A 59 10.05 -14.45 -6.79
CA THR A 59 11.33 -14.79 -7.42
C THR A 59 11.94 -15.99 -6.70
N VAL A 60 12.45 -16.94 -7.48
CA VAL A 60 13.00 -18.20 -6.97
C VAL A 60 14.32 -18.50 -7.67
N GLU A 61 15.31 -18.90 -6.89
CA GLU A 61 16.56 -19.48 -7.38
C GLU A 61 16.31 -20.93 -7.83
N VAL A 62 16.91 -21.30 -8.96
CA VAL A 62 16.85 -22.65 -9.51
C VAL A 62 18.10 -23.40 -9.08
N GLN A 63 17.93 -24.34 -8.15
CA GLN A 63 19.00 -25.25 -7.73
C GLN A 63 18.78 -26.61 -8.40
N ASP A 64 19.72 -27.01 -9.27
CA ASP A 64 19.81 -28.34 -9.89
C ASP A 64 18.49 -28.91 -10.46
N SER A 65 17.71 -28.07 -11.16
CA SER A 65 16.48 -28.54 -11.81
C SER A 65 16.76 -29.23 -13.15
N PRO A 66 16.34 -30.50 -13.36
CA PRO A 66 16.50 -31.18 -14.65
C PRO A 66 15.65 -30.54 -15.76
N ALA A 67 14.57 -29.84 -15.40
CA ALA A 67 13.67 -29.18 -16.33
C ALA A 67 14.17 -27.78 -16.77
N LEU A 68 14.97 -27.11 -15.93
CA LEU A 68 15.40 -25.72 -16.12
C LEU A 68 16.93 -25.58 -16.19
N LYS A 69 17.58 -26.36 -17.07
CA LYS A 69 19.05 -26.51 -17.11
C LYS A 69 19.88 -25.24 -17.37
N LYS A 70 19.29 -24.21 -17.96
CA LYS A 70 19.99 -22.96 -18.33
C LYS A 70 19.51 -21.73 -17.55
N VAL A 71 18.60 -21.94 -16.60
CA VAL A 71 17.96 -20.88 -15.84
C VAL A 71 18.57 -20.87 -14.45
N THR A 72 19.08 -19.72 -14.01
CA THR A 72 19.61 -19.55 -12.65
C THR A 72 18.51 -19.10 -11.70
N HIS A 73 17.59 -18.25 -12.17
CA HIS A 73 16.48 -17.73 -11.40
C HIS A 73 15.26 -17.53 -12.29
N PHE A 74 14.07 -17.54 -11.71
CA PHE A 74 12.87 -17.10 -12.42
C PHE A 74 11.93 -16.33 -11.49
N SER A 75 11.10 -15.47 -12.09
CA SER A 75 10.04 -14.75 -11.42
C SER A 75 8.69 -15.12 -12.03
N ILE A 76 7.72 -15.40 -11.17
CA ILE A 76 6.32 -15.52 -11.55
C ILE A 76 5.60 -14.25 -11.17
N VAL A 77 4.94 -13.64 -12.15
CA VAL A 77 4.18 -12.41 -11.99
C VAL A 77 2.68 -12.69 -12.08
N LEU A 78 1.94 -12.32 -11.04
CA LEU A 78 0.49 -12.26 -11.05
C LEU A 78 0.02 -10.81 -11.02
N THR A 79 -0.97 -10.51 -11.85
CA THR A 79 -1.69 -9.24 -11.83
C THR A 79 -3.12 -9.45 -11.36
N ALA A 80 -3.63 -8.56 -10.52
CA ALA A 80 -4.99 -8.64 -9.99
C ALA A 80 -5.65 -7.26 -9.84
N LYS A 81 -6.95 -7.26 -9.55
CA LYS A 81 -7.74 -6.05 -9.26
C LYS A 81 -7.94 -5.80 -7.77
N ASP A 82 -7.74 -6.83 -6.95
CA ASP A 82 -7.80 -6.77 -5.49
C ASP A 82 -6.39 -6.77 -4.86
N PHE A 83 -6.32 -6.14 -3.69
CA PHE A 83 -5.17 -6.19 -2.80
C PHE A 83 -5.29 -7.38 -1.84
N ASN A 84 -4.41 -8.37 -1.97
CA ASN A 84 -4.31 -9.49 -1.02
C ASN A 84 -2.93 -10.17 -1.11
N PRO A 85 -1.87 -9.54 -0.58
CA PRO A 85 -0.50 -10.06 -0.66
C PRO A 85 -0.40 -11.51 -0.17
N GLU A 86 -1.10 -11.88 0.90
CA GLU A 86 -1.06 -13.22 1.49
C GLU A 86 -1.60 -14.29 0.52
N LYS A 87 -2.73 -14.02 -0.12
CA LYS A 87 -3.32 -14.89 -1.17
C LYS A 87 -2.36 -15.08 -2.33
N TYR A 88 -1.83 -13.98 -2.85
CA TYR A 88 -1.00 -14.02 -4.06
C TYR A 88 0.40 -14.54 -3.79
N ALA A 89 0.96 -14.33 -2.59
CA ALA A 89 2.20 -14.97 -2.15
C ALA A 89 2.03 -16.49 -2.06
N ALA A 90 0.96 -16.97 -1.41
CA ALA A 90 0.68 -18.39 -1.32
C ALA A 90 0.47 -19.00 -2.71
N PHE A 91 -0.27 -18.32 -3.58
CA PHE A 91 -0.58 -18.84 -4.90
C PHE A 91 0.64 -18.87 -5.82
N THR A 92 1.39 -17.79 -5.91
CA THR A 92 2.62 -17.73 -6.72
C THR A 92 3.64 -18.77 -6.28
N ARG A 93 3.78 -19.07 -4.98
CA ARG A 93 4.66 -20.16 -4.50
C ARG A 93 4.25 -21.52 -5.05
N ILE A 94 2.96 -21.81 -5.16
CA ILE A 94 2.47 -23.05 -5.78
C ILE A 94 2.82 -23.07 -7.28
N LEU A 95 2.60 -21.96 -7.97
CA LEU A 95 2.96 -21.82 -9.38
C LEU A 95 4.48 -21.98 -9.60
N CYS A 96 5.31 -21.46 -8.69
CA CYS A 96 6.77 -21.61 -8.75
C CYS A 96 7.18 -23.08 -8.67
N ARG A 97 6.55 -23.86 -7.80
CA ARG A 97 6.83 -25.30 -7.66
C ARG A 97 6.40 -26.08 -8.91
N ILE A 98 5.23 -25.76 -9.45
CA ILE A 98 4.76 -26.35 -10.72
C ILE A 98 5.77 -26.04 -11.83
N TYR A 99 6.24 -24.80 -11.89
CA TYR A 99 7.23 -24.39 -12.88
C TYR A 99 8.58 -25.09 -12.71
N LEU A 100 9.09 -25.18 -11.48
CA LEU A 100 10.32 -25.92 -11.14
C LEU A 100 10.25 -27.41 -11.53
N LYS A 101 9.09 -28.05 -11.28
CA LYS A 101 8.87 -29.48 -11.55
C LYS A 101 8.78 -29.78 -13.05
N HIS A 102 8.10 -28.92 -13.81
CA HIS A 102 7.76 -29.21 -15.21
C HIS A 102 8.53 -28.40 -16.25
N GLY A 103 9.14 -27.27 -15.87
CA GLY A 103 9.78 -26.34 -16.80
C GLY A 103 8.85 -25.80 -17.89
N SER A 104 7.53 -25.82 -17.65
CA SER A 104 6.53 -25.53 -18.66
C SER A 104 5.47 -24.53 -18.17
N PRO A 105 5.27 -23.40 -18.87
CA PRO A 105 4.21 -22.45 -18.54
C PRO A 105 2.80 -23.02 -18.69
N VAL A 106 2.61 -24.09 -19.46
CA VAL A 106 1.28 -24.69 -19.72
C VAL A 106 0.68 -25.25 -18.44
N LYS A 107 1.46 -26.01 -17.65
CA LYS A 107 0.99 -26.57 -16.38
C LYS A 107 0.67 -25.49 -15.35
N MET A 108 1.47 -24.42 -15.34
CA MET A 108 1.21 -23.25 -14.52
C MET A 108 -0.10 -22.55 -14.91
N MET A 109 -0.37 -22.43 -16.22
CA MET A 109 -1.61 -21.85 -16.75
C MET A 109 -2.85 -22.67 -16.39
N GLU A 110 -2.78 -24.01 -16.48
CA GLU A 110 -3.87 -24.92 -16.08
C GLU A 110 -4.29 -24.65 -14.61
N SER A 111 -3.31 -24.60 -13.70
CA SER A 111 -3.54 -24.26 -12.29
C SER A 111 -4.06 -22.85 -12.09
N TYR A 112 -3.56 -21.88 -12.86
CA TYR A 112 -4.05 -20.51 -12.85
C TYR A 112 -5.54 -20.41 -13.22
N ILE A 113 -5.94 -21.05 -14.31
CA ILE A 113 -7.33 -21.09 -14.76
C ILE A 113 -8.21 -21.84 -13.75
N ALA A 114 -7.71 -22.91 -13.13
CA ALA A 114 -8.45 -23.63 -12.09
C ALA A 114 -8.78 -22.73 -10.89
N VAL A 115 -7.85 -21.90 -10.42
CA VAL A 115 -8.15 -20.92 -9.37
C VAL A 115 -9.10 -19.84 -9.84
N LEU A 116 -8.94 -19.31 -11.06
CA LEU A 116 -9.84 -18.28 -11.57
C LEU A 116 -11.29 -18.78 -11.74
N THR A 117 -11.47 -20.03 -12.16
CA THR A 117 -12.79 -20.58 -12.50
C THR A 117 -13.46 -21.31 -11.33
N LYS A 118 -12.68 -22.00 -10.49
CA LYS A 118 -13.18 -22.84 -9.40
C LYS A 118 -12.76 -22.35 -8.01
N GLY A 119 -11.80 -21.42 -7.93
CA GLY A 119 -11.24 -20.96 -6.66
C GLY A 119 -10.31 -21.97 -5.98
N ILE A 120 -9.91 -23.04 -6.67
CA ILE A 120 -9.16 -24.16 -6.08
C ILE A 120 -7.98 -24.54 -6.97
N CYS A 121 -6.82 -24.78 -6.37
CA CYS A 121 -5.69 -25.47 -7.00
C CYS A 121 -5.25 -26.63 -6.12
N GLN A 122 -5.28 -27.85 -6.67
CA GLN A 122 -4.72 -29.01 -6.00
C GLN A 122 -3.21 -29.06 -6.25
N SER A 123 -2.43 -29.25 -5.19
CA SER A 123 -1.00 -29.50 -5.28
C SER A 123 -0.71 -30.83 -4.58
N GLU A 124 0.02 -31.72 -5.26
CA GLU A 124 0.35 -33.07 -4.76
C GLU A 124 1.16 -33.03 -3.46
N GLU A 125 1.96 -31.99 -3.25
CA GLU A 125 2.85 -31.81 -2.08
C GLU A 125 2.24 -30.87 -1.02
N ASN A 126 1.45 -29.90 -1.50
CA ASN A 126 0.88 -28.73 -0.83
C ASN A 126 -0.22 -28.86 0.22
N GLY A 127 -1.08 -29.87 0.02
CA GLY A 127 -2.52 -29.68 0.24
C GLY A 127 -3.17 -28.84 -0.87
N SER A 128 -4.44 -28.45 -0.69
CA SER A 128 -5.20 -27.66 -1.68
C SER A 128 -5.17 -26.18 -1.35
N PHE A 129 -4.87 -25.34 -2.34
CA PHE A 129 -5.10 -23.90 -2.25
C PHE A 129 -6.58 -23.60 -2.47
N LEU A 130 -7.18 -22.86 -1.56
CA LEU A 130 -8.57 -22.42 -1.65
C LEU A 130 -8.60 -20.89 -1.57
N SER A 131 -9.09 -20.23 -2.63
CA SER A 131 -9.15 -18.76 -2.66
C SER A 131 -10.05 -18.19 -1.56
N ARG A 132 -11.02 -18.96 -1.06
CA ARG A 132 -11.95 -18.56 0.01
C ARG A 132 -11.28 -18.46 1.39
N ASP A 133 -10.10 -19.05 1.56
CA ASP A 133 -9.39 -19.01 2.85
C ASP A 133 -8.71 -17.66 3.08
N PHE A 134 -8.65 -16.80 2.05
CA PHE A 134 -8.02 -15.49 2.08
C PHE A 134 -9.06 -14.37 2.08
N ASP A 135 -9.36 -13.83 3.27
CA ASP A 135 -10.25 -12.67 3.43
C ASP A 135 -9.49 -11.36 3.23
N ALA A 136 -9.95 -10.51 2.32
CA ALA A 136 -9.36 -9.19 2.06
C ALA A 136 -9.34 -8.27 3.30
N ARG A 137 -10.25 -8.46 4.27
CA ARG A 137 -10.25 -7.70 5.52
C ARG A 137 -9.08 -8.07 6.42
N LYS A 138 -8.61 -9.32 6.37
CA LYS A 138 -7.42 -9.76 7.11
C LYS A 138 -6.15 -9.09 6.57
N ALA A 139 -6.12 -8.68 5.30
CA ALA A 139 -4.97 -7.97 4.73
C ALA A 139 -4.70 -6.63 5.44
N TYR A 140 -5.74 -5.95 5.95
CA TYR A 140 -5.58 -4.73 6.76
C TYR A 140 -5.02 -5.00 8.17
N LEU A 141 -5.20 -6.22 8.68
CA LEU A 141 -4.79 -6.62 10.03
C LEU A 141 -3.45 -7.36 10.05
N ALA A 142 -2.84 -7.57 8.88
CA ALA A 142 -1.65 -8.37 8.75
C ALA A 142 -0.36 -7.53 8.87
N GLY A 143 -0.47 -6.21 9.09
CA GLY A 143 0.64 -5.34 9.51
C GLY A 143 0.44 -4.88 10.96
N SER A 144 1.53 -4.47 11.61
CA SER A 144 1.53 -4.05 13.02
C SER A 144 1.41 -2.52 13.15
N ILE A 145 0.25 -2.04 13.60
CA ILE A 145 0.08 -0.62 13.94
C ILE A 145 0.91 -0.28 15.17
N LYS A 146 1.10 -1.24 16.09
CA LYS A 146 1.91 -1.06 17.30
C LYS A 146 3.38 -0.81 16.94
N ASP A 147 3.89 -1.42 15.88
CA ASP A 147 5.29 -1.21 15.45
C ASP A 147 5.49 0.22 14.91
N ILE A 148 4.51 0.76 14.17
CA ILE A 148 4.54 2.17 13.72
C ILE A 148 4.55 3.11 14.93
N VAL A 149 3.71 2.84 15.94
CA VAL A 149 3.64 3.69 17.14
C VAL A 149 4.90 3.54 17.99
N SER A 150 5.46 2.34 18.09
CA SER A 150 6.75 2.11 18.76
C SER A 150 7.87 2.90 18.12
N GLN A 151 7.87 2.99 16.78
CA GLN A 151 8.91 3.72 16.03
C GLN A 151 8.76 5.24 16.10
N PHE A 152 7.54 5.77 15.97
CA PHE A 152 7.31 7.22 15.81
C PHE A 152 6.66 7.89 17.03
N GLY A 153 6.15 7.13 17.99
CA GLY A 153 5.50 7.63 19.20
C GLY A 153 4.40 8.64 18.90
N MET A 154 4.51 9.83 19.50
CA MET A 154 3.55 10.92 19.29
C MET A 154 3.51 11.41 17.83
N GLU A 155 4.59 11.25 17.05
CA GLU A 155 4.63 11.69 15.65
C GLU A 155 3.77 10.81 14.73
N THR A 156 3.32 9.63 15.17
CA THR A 156 2.31 8.84 14.44
C THR A 156 1.04 9.65 14.15
N VAL A 157 0.72 10.66 14.98
CA VAL A 157 -0.40 11.56 14.71
C VAL A 157 -0.23 12.35 13.40
N ILE A 158 1.01 12.63 12.98
CA ILE A 158 1.29 13.30 11.71
C ILE A 158 0.85 12.42 10.54
N LEU A 159 1.15 11.11 10.60
CA LEU A 159 0.72 10.13 9.60
C LEU A 159 -0.80 9.99 9.59
N TYR A 160 -1.42 9.89 10.76
CA TYR A 160 -2.88 9.87 10.89
C TYR A 160 -3.53 11.11 10.26
N THR A 161 -3.04 12.31 10.58
CA THR A 161 -3.57 13.57 10.04
C THR A 161 -3.36 13.65 8.54
N ALA A 162 -2.18 13.28 8.03
CA ALA A 162 -1.90 13.26 6.60
C ALA A 162 -2.89 12.35 5.85
N LEU A 163 -3.16 11.16 6.38
CA LEU A 163 -4.14 10.24 5.82
C LEU A 163 -5.55 10.82 5.90
N MET A 164 -5.98 11.36 7.04
CA MET A 164 -7.28 12.01 7.20
C MET A 164 -7.48 13.14 6.18
N LEU A 165 -6.43 13.90 5.86
CA LEU A 165 -6.48 15.00 4.90
C LEU A 165 -6.16 14.59 3.44
N LYS A 166 -6.06 13.29 3.14
CA LYS A 166 -5.72 12.74 1.82
C LYS A 166 -4.44 13.33 1.23
N LYS A 167 -3.42 13.54 2.07
CA LYS A 167 -2.11 14.05 1.67
C LYS A 167 -1.28 12.97 0.98
N ARG A 168 -0.27 13.41 0.22
CA ARG A 168 0.70 12.56 -0.46
C ARG A 168 1.81 12.18 0.52
N ILE A 169 1.83 10.92 0.91
CA ILE A 169 2.82 10.35 1.83
C ILE A 169 3.82 9.55 1.01
N VAL A 170 5.09 9.91 1.10
CA VAL A 170 6.20 9.15 0.53
C VAL A 170 6.98 8.51 1.66
N VAL A 171 7.30 7.22 1.53
CA VAL A 171 8.07 6.44 2.47
C VAL A 171 9.32 5.93 1.78
N TYR A 172 10.49 6.21 2.36
CA TYR A 172 11.77 5.71 1.90
C TYR A 172 12.36 4.70 2.89
N HIS A 173 12.88 3.60 2.36
CA HIS A 173 13.78 2.69 3.07
C HIS A 173 14.59 1.87 2.05
N PRO A 174 15.89 1.58 2.26
CA PRO A 174 16.70 0.82 1.31
C PRO A 174 16.22 -0.64 1.10
N ARG A 175 15.57 -1.23 2.12
CA ARG A 175 14.99 -2.58 2.04
C ARG A 175 13.51 -2.52 1.67
N ILE A 176 13.14 -3.14 0.55
CA ILE A 176 11.76 -3.14 0.04
C ILE A 176 10.76 -3.82 0.98
N GLU A 177 11.18 -4.85 1.71
CA GLU A 177 10.29 -5.56 2.64
C GLU A 177 9.78 -4.62 3.73
N ALA A 178 10.68 -3.79 4.29
CA ALA A 178 10.33 -2.79 5.29
C ALA A 178 9.41 -1.71 4.71
N VAL A 179 9.66 -1.25 3.47
CA VAL A 179 8.76 -0.32 2.78
C VAL A 179 7.36 -0.93 2.62
N GLN A 180 7.25 -2.15 2.13
CA GLN A 180 5.99 -2.83 1.87
C GLN A 180 5.21 -3.12 3.16
N GLU A 181 5.91 -3.53 4.22
CA GLU A 181 5.33 -3.78 5.54
C GLU A 181 4.84 -2.50 6.21
N PHE A 182 5.62 -1.42 6.14
CA PHE A 182 5.22 -0.14 6.71
C PHE A 182 4.05 0.49 5.94
N THR A 183 4.19 0.63 4.62
CA THR A 183 3.19 1.34 3.79
C THR A 183 1.83 0.66 3.79
N ARG A 184 1.76 -0.68 3.79
CA ARG A 184 0.49 -1.42 3.83
C ARG A 184 -0.28 -1.29 5.15
N THR A 185 0.40 -0.89 6.22
CA THR A 185 -0.18 -0.76 7.57
C THR A 185 -0.84 0.61 7.74
N LEU A 186 -0.33 1.64 7.07
CA LEU A 186 -0.83 3.02 7.16
C LEU A 186 -2.35 3.17 6.89
N PRO A 187 -2.96 2.52 5.90
CA PRO A 187 -4.43 2.59 5.70
C PRO A 187 -5.26 2.19 6.92
N ALA A 188 -4.72 1.38 7.85
CA ALA A 188 -5.43 1.00 9.06
C ALA A 188 -5.65 2.18 10.04
N LEU A 189 -4.82 3.23 9.99
CA LEU A 189 -5.02 4.47 10.76
C LEU A 189 -6.30 5.20 10.36
N VAL A 190 -6.80 4.98 9.14
CA VAL A 190 -8.04 5.57 8.60
C VAL A 190 -9.02 4.47 8.17
N TRP A 191 -9.20 3.49 9.05
CA TRP A 191 -10.00 2.28 8.80
C TRP A 191 -11.38 2.53 8.18
N HIS A 192 -12.05 3.65 8.50
CA HIS A 192 -13.36 3.99 7.96
C HIS A 192 -13.42 4.07 6.41
N ARG A 193 -12.29 4.24 5.73
CA ARG A 193 -12.23 4.32 4.25
C ARG A 193 -12.07 2.96 3.58
N GLN A 194 -11.32 2.04 4.20
CA GLN A 194 -10.96 0.73 3.62
C GLN A 194 -10.60 0.80 2.13
N ASP A 195 -9.77 1.77 1.75
CA ASP A 195 -9.39 2.04 0.37
C ASP A 195 -7.93 1.65 0.10
N TRP A 196 -7.73 0.55 -0.62
CA TRP A 196 -6.40 0.13 -1.06
C TRP A 196 -5.88 0.92 -2.28
N SER A 197 -6.73 1.66 -2.99
CA SER A 197 -6.34 2.33 -4.24
C SER A 197 -5.29 3.42 -4.03
N ILE A 198 -5.18 3.96 -2.81
CA ILE A 198 -4.18 4.97 -2.43
C ILE A 198 -2.77 4.38 -2.22
N LEU A 199 -2.62 3.04 -2.14
CA LEU A 199 -1.36 2.40 -1.77
C LEU A 199 -0.53 2.01 -3.00
N HIS A 200 0.69 2.53 -3.05
CA HIS A 200 1.72 2.27 -4.07
C HIS A 200 3.00 1.81 -3.37
N SER A 201 3.01 0.58 -2.88
CA SER A 201 4.06 0.06 -1.98
C SER A 201 5.44 -0.17 -2.60
N TYR A 202 5.59 -0.04 -3.92
CA TYR A 202 6.89 -0.21 -4.60
C TYR A 202 6.97 0.62 -5.88
N VAL A 203 7.45 1.86 -5.77
CA VAL A 203 7.58 2.84 -6.86
C VAL A 203 9.05 3.09 -7.17
N HIS A 204 9.39 3.22 -8.45
CA HIS A 204 10.70 3.69 -8.89
C HIS A 204 10.58 5.12 -9.44
N LEU A 205 11.67 5.88 -9.42
CA LEU A 205 11.74 7.26 -9.94
C LEU A 205 11.78 7.32 -11.48
N ASN A 206 11.03 6.44 -12.14
CA ASN A 206 10.83 6.48 -13.59
C ASN A 206 9.64 7.38 -13.92
N GLU A 207 9.74 8.11 -15.04
CA GLU A 207 8.76 9.12 -15.45
C GLU A 207 7.33 8.58 -15.49
N GLU A 208 7.10 7.43 -16.15
CA GLU A 208 5.77 6.80 -16.27
C GLU A 208 5.13 6.44 -14.91
N GLU A 209 5.93 6.03 -13.92
CA GLU A 209 5.44 5.72 -12.57
C GLU A 209 5.15 6.99 -11.78
N VAL A 210 6.02 7.99 -11.91
CA VAL A 210 5.86 9.30 -11.28
C VAL A 210 4.64 10.04 -11.82
N GLU A 211 4.40 10.00 -13.12
CA GLU A 211 3.20 10.58 -13.74
C GLU A 211 1.93 9.88 -13.28
N ALA A 212 1.93 8.54 -13.25
CA ALA A 212 0.81 7.77 -12.74
C ALA A 212 0.51 8.10 -11.27
N LEU A 213 1.55 8.33 -10.46
CA LEU A 213 1.43 8.72 -9.06
C LEU A 213 0.90 10.16 -8.90
N LYS A 214 1.39 11.10 -9.70
CA LYS A 214 0.93 12.50 -9.70
C LYS A 214 -0.52 12.66 -10.16
N ALA A 215 -1.06 11.71 -10.92
CA ALA A 215 -2.47 11.69 -11.28
C ALA A 215 -3.40 11.39 -10.08
N CYS A 216 -2.86 10.89 -8.96
CA CYS A 216 -3.61 10.64 -7.73
C CYS A 216 -3.65 11.90 -6.85
N THR A 217 -4.81 12.19 -6.27
CA THR A 217 -5.00 13.35 -5.38
C THR A 217 -4.33 13.18 -4.02
N GLY A 218 -4.27 11.95 -3.52
CA GLY A 218 -3.59 11.55 -2.29
C GLY A 218 -3.19 10.08 -2.37
N TYR A 219 -2.05 9.73 -1.78
CA TYR A 219 -1.46 8.40 -1.88
C TYR A 219 -0.46 8.11 -0.76
N ILE A 220 -0.12 6.84 -0.64
CA ILE A 220 0.97 6.30 0.15
C ILE A 220 1.91 5.61 -0.83
N ALA A 221 3.10 6.16 -1.05
CA ALA A 221 4.05 5.63 -2.02
C ALA A 221 5.36 5.22 -1.35
N GLY A 222 5.79 3.99 -1.63
CA GLY A 222 7.02 3.41 -1.09
C GLY A 222 8.15 3.42 -2.10
N PHE A 223 9.33 3.86 -1.69
CA PHE A 223 10.53 3.97 -2.53
C PHE A 223 11.73 3.31 -1.85
N THR A 224 12.58 2.67 -2.65
CA THR A 224 13.89 2.16 -2.22
C THR A 224 15.06 3.05 -2.66
N ASP A 225 14.78 4.06 -3.48
CA ASP A 225 15.74 5.05 -3.95
C ASP A 225 15.70 6.30 -3.05
N SER A 226 16.85 6.66 -2.47
CA SER A 226 16.97 7.82 -1.57
C SER A 226 16.77 9.15 -2.28
N GLU A 227 16.96 9.20 -3.60
CA GLU A 227 16.76 10.41 -4.41
C GLU A 227 15.32 10.91 -4.36
N VAL A 228 14.36 10.12 -3.87
CA VAL A 228 13.00 10.61 -3.65
C VAL A 228 12.94 11.78 -2.66
N ASN A 229 13.91 11.88 -1.73
CA ASN A 229 14.01 13.02 -0.80
C ASN A 229 14.30 14.35 -1.52
N SER A 230 14.95 14.32 -2.69
CA SER A 230 15.21 15.52 -3.50
C SER A 230 14.01 15.91 -4.37
N ARG A 231 12.85 15.26 -4.20
CA ARG A 231 11.63 15.41 -5.02
C ARG A 231 10.42 15.88 -4.20
N PRO A 232 10.44 17.11 -3.65
CA PRO A 232 9.33 17.65 -2.86
C PRO A 232 8.04 17.83 -3.67
N ASP A 233 8.10 17.76 -5.00
CA ASP A 233 6.94 17.72 -5.87
C ASP A 233 6.10 16.45 -5.69
N LEU A 234 6.67 15.38 -5.11
CA LEU A 234 6.04 14.07 -4.91
C LEU A 234 5.41 13.88 -3.53
N TYR A 235 5.60 14.80 -2.58
CA TYR A 235 5.07 14.57 -1.24
C TYR A 235 4.65 15.83 -0.51
N ASP A 236 3.65 15.62 0.34
CA ASP A 236 3.26 16.53 1.39
C ASP A 236 3.89 16.10 2.72
N VAL A 237 4.07 14.78 2.90
CA VAL A 237 4.75 14.17 4.05
C VAL A 237 5.77 13.15 3.54
N TYR A 238 7.01 13.31 3.94
CA TYR A 238 8.10 12.37 3.67
C TYR A 238 8.44 11.61 4.95
N VAL A 239 8.56 10.29 4.85
CA VAL A 239 8.95 9.41 5.95
C VAL A 239 10.26 8.74 5.55
N ASN A 240 11.34 9.09 6.23
CA ASN A 240 12.57 8.33 6.17
C ASN A 240 12.49 7.23 7.22
N LEU A 241 12.09 6.04 6.80
CA LEU A 241 11.88 4.91 7.71
C LEU A 241 13.19 4.39 8.30
N ALA A 242 14.31 4.57 7.60
CA ALA A 242 15.62 4.12 8.08
C ALA A 242 16.08 4.97 9.28
N ASP A 243 15.82 6.26 9.23
CA ASP A 243 16.19 7.22 10.28
C ASP A 243 15.04 7.53 11.26
N SER A 244 13.87 6.90 11.04
CA SER A 244 12.65 7.12 11.83
C SER A 244 12.24 8.60 11.88
N GLU A 245 12.39 9.30 10.77
CA GLU A 245 12.12 10.74 10.65
C GLU A 245 10.88 11.01 9.78
N ILE A 246 10.03 11.92 10.24
CA ILE A 246 8.88 12.43 9.48
C ILE A 246 9.09 13.91 9.16
N THR A 247 9.15 14.24 7.87
CA THR A 247 9.24 15.61 7.38
C THR A 247 7.92 16.03 6.73
N VAL A 248 7.38 17.18 7.15
CA VAL A 248 6.18 17.78 6.54
C VAL A 248 6.61 18.90 5.60
N SER A 249 6.13 18.85 4.36
CA SER A 249 6.41 19.87 3.34
C SER A 249 5.90 21.25 3.79
N PRO A 250 6.68 22.33 3.59
CA PRO A 250 6.25 23.69 3.91
C PRO A 250 4.91 24.08 3.28
N VAL A 251 4.60 23.53 2.10
CA VAL A 251 3.38 23.82 1.33
C VAL A 251 2.11 23.42 2.09
N VAL A 252 2.16 22.35 2.88
CA VAL A 252 1.00 21.85 3.64
C VAL A 252 1.10 22.11 5.14
N LYS A 253 2.15 22.80 5.59
CA LYS A 253 2.46 22.99 7.02
C LYS A 253 1.30 23.61 7.79
N GLU A 254 0.59 24.56 7.17
CA GLU A 254 -0.58 25.20 7.78
C GLU A 254 -1.75 24.21 7.92
N ALA A 255 -2.09 23.49 6.86
CA ALA A 255 -3.14 22.47 6.86
C ALA A 255 -2.84 21.31 7.84
N MET A 256 -1.56 21.04 8.07
CA MET A 256 -1.02 20.02 8.97
C MET A 256 -0.65 20.59 10.35
N ALA A 257 -1.13 21.79 10.72
CA ALA A 257 -0.79 22.39 12.00
C ALA A 257 -1.34 21.57 13.18
N MET A 258 -0.45 21.18 14.08
CA MET A 258 -0.82 20.43 15.28
C MET A 258 -1.47 21.35 16.32
N GLY A 259 -2.49 20.83 16.99
CA GLY A 259 -3.26 21.57 17.99
C GLY A 259 -3.71 20.65 19.11
N LYS A 260 -4.55 21.15 20.02
CA LYS A 260 -5.04 20.37 21.17
C LYS A 260 -5.73 19.07 20.73
N LEU A 261 -6.60 19.12 19.72
CA LEU A 261 -7.27 17.94 19.17
C LEU A 261 -6.27 16.88 18.68
N HIS A 262 -5.25 17.29 17.92
CA HIS A 262 -4.21 16.40 17.44
C HIS A 262 -3.42 15.77 18.59
N LYS A 263 -3.06 16.55 19.61
CA LYS A 263 -2.37 16.03 20.80
C LYS A 263 -3.20 14.97 21.53
N GLU A 264 -4.50 15.19 21.67
CA GLU A 264 -5.43 14.21 22.29
C GLU A 264 -5.52 12.92 21.45
N ILE A 265 -5.58 13.04 20.12
CA ILE A 265 -5.58 11.87 19.21
C ILE A 265 -4.25 11.11 19.31
N GLY A 266 -3.12 11.82 19.28
CA GLY A 266 -1.79 11.22 19.41
C GLY A 266 -1.62 10.49 20.75
N GLN A 267 -2.09 11.10 21.85
CA GLN A 267 -2.09 10.45 23.16
C GLN A 267 -2.94 9.18 23.18
N LEU A 268 -4.14 9.20 22.57
CA LEU A 268 -4.97 8.01 22.45
C LEU A 268 -4.29 6.90 21.64
N ILE A 269 -3.64 7.24 20.52
CA ILE A 269 -2.91 6.28 19.68
C ILE A 269 -1.78 5.62 20.50
N VAL A 270 -0.94 6.44 21.14
CA VAL A 270 0.20 5.97 21.93
C VAL A 270 -0.26 5.12 23.11
N GLN A 271 -1.20 5.62 23.92
CA GLN A 271 -1.72 4.88 25.08
C GLN A 271 -2.38 3.55 24.70
N SER A 272 -3.11 3.50 23.59
CA SER A 272 -3.73 2.26 23.13
C SER A 272 -2.67 1.26 22.63
N ALA A 273 -1.63 1.73 21.94
CA ALA A 273 -0.56 0.87 21.43
C ALA A 273 0.44 0.41 22.51
N GLU A 274 0.68 1.21 23.55
CA GLU A 274 1.58 0.83 24.66
C GLU A 274 0.92 -0.16 25.63
N ASP A 275 -0.41 -0.31 25.58
CA ASP A 275 -1.13 -1.29 26.37
C ASP A 275 -0.76 -2.73 25.92
N PRO A 276 -0.12 -3.54 26.81
CA PRO A 276 0.29 -4.90 26.47
C PRO A 276 -0.90 -5.85 26.27
N ASP A 277 -2.07 -5.54 26.84
CA ASP A 277 -3.27 -6.37 26.73
C ASP A 277 -4.06 -6.08 25.45
N LYS A 278 -3.68 -5.05 24.69
CA LYS A 278 -4.30 -4.70 23.40
C LYS A 278 -3.52 -5.26 22.21
N SER A 279 -4.24 -5.97 21.36
CA SER A 279 -3.83 -6.34 20.00
C SER A 279 -3.91 -5.16 19.03
N ASP A 280 -3.22 -5.24 17.89
CA ASP A 280 -3.33 -4.26 16.80
C ASP A 280 -4.77 -3.99 16.37
N SER A 281 -5.60 -5.04 16.33
CA SER A 281 -7.03 -4.92 15.99
C SER A 281 -7.80 -4.05 16.99
N GLN A 282 -7.47 -4.11 18.28
CA GLN A 282 -8.07 -3.26 19.31
C GLN A 282 -7.56 -1.81 19.20
N VAL A 283 -6.27 -1.62 18.92
CA VAL A 283 -5.71 -0.27 18.67
C VAL A 283 -6.38 0.39 17.47
N ILE A 284 -6.48 -0.33 16.34
CA ILE A 284 -7.20 0.14 15.14
C ILE A 284 -8.65 0.49 15.47
N LYS A 285 -9.32 -0.31 16.30
CA LYS A 285 -10.70 -0.05 16.72
C LYS A 285 -10.81 1.23 17.55
N ASP A 286 -9.91 1.48 18.49
CA ASP A 286 -9.89 2.70 19.31
C ASP A 286 -9.69 3.94 18.45
N ILE A 287 -8.72 3.89 17.53
CA ILE A 287 -8.47 4.96 16.54
C ILE A 287 -9.73 5.18 15.70
N SER A 288 -10.35 4.11 15.21
CA SER A 288 -11.57 4.17 14.39
C SER A 288 -12.75 4.81 15.13
N LEU A 289 -12.91 4.51 16.42
CA LEU A 289 -13.94 5.13 17.25
C LEU A 289 -13.68 6.63 17.37
N LYS A 290 -12.42 7.03 17.62
CA LYS A 290 -12.05 8.44 17.68
C LYS A 290 -12.27 9.16 16.36
N THR A 291 -11.93 8.53 15.23
CA THR A 291 -12.19 9.08 13.90
C THR A 291 -13.69 9.26 13.65
N LYS A 292 -14.53 8.31 14.07
CA LYS A 292 -15.99 8.44 13.96
C LYS A 292 -16.54 9.62 14.77
N GLU A 293 -16.02 9.88 15.97
CA GLU A 293 -16.40 11.06 16.76
C GLU A 293 -16.07 12.37 16.02
N ILE A 294 -14.88 12.44 15.41
CA ILE A 294 -14.44 13.62 14.64
C ILE A 294 -15.34 13.82 13.42
N LEU A 295 -15.62 12.76 12.67
CA LEU A 295 -16.49 12.81 11.49
C LEU A 295 -17.93 13.14 11.86
N ALA A 296 -18.44 12.64 12.99
CA ALA A 296 -19.76 12.99 13.50
C ALA A 296 -19.83 14.47 13.91
N THR A 297 -18.76 14.99 14.55
CA THR A 297 -18.63 16.41 14.86
C THR A 297 -18.67 17.24 13.59
N LEU A 298 -17.90 16.85 12.56
CA LEU A 298 -17.89 17.53 11.27
C LEU A 298 -19.27 17.52 10.59
N ALA A 299 -19.93 16.36 10.57
CA ALA A 299 -21.27 16.21 9.99
C ALA A 299 -22.35 17.00 10.75
N SER A 300 -22.16 17.28 12.04
CA SER A 300 -23.05 18.16 12.81
C SER A 300 -22.91 19.65 12.46
N LEU A 301 -21.80 20.01 11.79
CA LEU A 301 -21.50 21.37 11.32
C LEU A 301 -21.90 21.60 9.86
N THR A 302 -22.32 20.55 9.15
CA THR A 302 -22.80 20.65 7.77
C THR A 302 -24.32 20.85 7.72
N GLU A 303 -24.78 21.73 6.84
CA GLU A 303 -26.22 21.94 6.58
C GLU A 303 -26.63 21.20 5.29
N VAL A 304 -27.89 20.79 5.21
CA VAL A 304 -28.46 20.21 3.97
C VAL A 304 -28.63 21.35 2.98
N SER A 305 -27.99 21.26 1.80
CA SER A 305 -28.18 22.26 0.75
C SER A 305 -29.59 22.13 0.16
N ASP A 306 -30.28 23.25 -0.07
CA ASP A 306 -31.60 23.28 -0.72
C ASP A 306 -31.60 22.45 -2.02
N GLY A 307 -32.35 21.35 -2.02
CA GLY A 307 -32.62 20.52 -3.19
C GLY A 307 -31.63 19.38 -3.49
N SER A 308 -30.60 19.15 -2.66
CA SER A 308 -29.72 17.97 -2.80
C SER A 308 -29.49 17.25 -1.46
N GLU A 309 -29.46 15.92 -1.46
CA GLU A 309 -29.15 15.11 -0.25
C GLU A 309 -27.71 15.32 0.27
N LYS A 310 -26.88 16.14 -0.40
CA LYS A 310 -25.51 16.40 0.03
C LYS A 310 -25.46 17.45 1.14
N ARG A 311 -24.90 17.05 2.27
CA ARG A 311 -24.57 17.95 3.38
C ARG A 311 -23.32 18.74 3.02
N THR A 312 -23.40 20.06 3.10
CA THR A 312 -22.29 20.96 2.77
C THR A 312 -21.96 21.87 3.94
N LEU A 313 -20.67 22.13 4.14
CA LEU A 313 -20.16 22.96 5.21
C LEU A 313 -19.95 24.38 4.69
N ASN A 314 -20.56 25.37 5.36
CA ASN A 314 -20.26 26.78 5.13
C ASN A 314 -19.05 27.19 5.99
N SER A 315 -18.01 27.76 5.37
CA SER A 315 -16.82 28.27 6.06
C SER A 315 -17.14 29.27 7.19
N GLU A 316 -18.25 30.01 7.07
CA GLU A 316 -18.70 30.98 8.07
C GLU A 316 -19.27 30.28 9.32
N ALA A 317 -19.88 29.11 9.17
CA ALA A 317 -20.44 28.33 10.28
C ALA A 317 -19.34 27.72 11.17
N LEU A 318 -18.19 27.33 10.58
CA LEU A 318 -17.00 26.92 11.32
C LEU A 318 -16.44 28.08 12.17
N LYS A 319 -16.32 29.28 11.58
CA LYS A 319 -15.82 30.48 12.26
C LYS A 319 -16.71 30.91 13.44
N GLN A 320 -18.02 30.74 13.33
CA GLN A 320 -18.97 31.07 14.40
C GLN A 320 -18.80 30.20 15.66
N LYS A 321 -18.30 28.97 15.52
CA LYS A 321 -18.08 28.03 16.65
C LYS A 321 -16.85 28.37 17.50
N ARG A 322 -16.00 29.33 17.07
CA ARG A 322 -14.78 29.78 17.78
C ARG A 322 -13.85 28.62 18.18
N PHE A 323 -13.63 27.68 17.27
CA PHE A 323 -12.62 26.65 17.48
C PHE A 323 -11.21 27.29 17.55
N PRO A 324 -10.24 26.65 18.24
CA PRO A 324 -8.85 27.04 18.10
C PRO A 324 -8.41 26.97 16.63
N PRO A 325 -7.54 27.88 16.13
CA PRO A 325 -7.22 28.00 14.71
C PRO A 325 -6.77 26.69 14.05
N ALA A 326 -5.93 25.90 14.72
CA ALA A 326 -5.47 24.60 14.20
C ALA A 326 -6.60 23.57 14.06
N THR A 327 -7.58 23.57 14.97
CA THR A 327 -8.74 22.68 14.91
C THR A 327 -9.69 23.11 13.80
N GLU A 328 -9.95 24.41 13.68
CA GLU A 328 -10.77 24.96 12.59
C GLU A 328 -10.18 24.60 11.23
N ASN A 329 -8.86 24.84 11.06
CA ASN A 329 -8.18 24.57 9.81
C ASN A 329 -8.18 23.09 9.44
N PHE A 330 -7.97 22.22 10.44
CA PHE A 330 -8.06 20.77 10.25
C PHE A 330 -9.46 20.35 9.81
N LEU A 331 -10.52 20.81 10.47
CA LEU A 331 -11.90 20.47 10.13
C LEU A 331 -12.29 20.97 8.73
N PHE A 332 -11.81 22.15 8.34
CA PHE A 332 -12.02 22.69 6.99
C PHE A 332 -11.38 21.79 5.91
N HIS A 333 -10.11 21.42 6.10
CA HIS A 333 -9.42 20.53 5.18
C HIS A 333 -10.00 19.11 5.18
N LEU A 334 -10.46 18.63 6.34
CA LEU A 334 -11.14 17.34 6.45
C LEU A 334 -12.47 17.36 5.70
N ALA A 335 -13.25 18.45 5.78
CA ALA A 335 -14.45 18.63 4.97
C ALA A 335 -14.15 18.58 3.47
N ALA A 336 -13.05 19.21 3.03
CA ALA A 336 -12.61 19.12 1.64
C ALA A 336 -12.29 17.67 1.24
N ALA A 337 -11.53 16.96 2.08
CA ALA A 337 -11.13 15.57 1.84
C ALA A 337 -12.34 14.62 1.79
N GLU A 338 -13.36 14.86 2.61
CA GLU A 338 -14.61 14.09 2.66
C GLU A 338 -15.69 14.58 1.67
N GLN A 339 -15.37 15.53 0.78
CA GLN A 339 -16.30 16.10 -0.20
C GLN A 339 -17.55 16.75 0.43
N MET A 340 -17.38 17.34 1.60
CA MET A 340 -18.43 18.01 2.39
C MET A 340 -18.38 19.54 2.27
N LEU A 341 -17.56 20.13 1.39
CA LEU A 341 -17.55 21.58 1.15
C LEU A 341 -18.59 22.00 0.11
N LYS A 342 -19.25 23.14 0.33
CA LYS A 342 -19.96 23.86 -0.73
C LYS A 342 -18.90 24.58 -1.56
N ILE A 343 -18.68 24.16 -2.80
CA ILE A 343 -17.81 24.87 -3.75
C ILE A 343 -18.59 26.01 -4.38
#